data_AF-A0AA38FQD4-F1
#
_entry.id   AF-A0AA38FQD4-F1
#
_cell.length_a   1.000
_cell.length_b   1.000
_cell.length_c   1.000
_cell.angle_alpha   90.00
_cell.angle_beta   90.00
_cell.angle_gamma   90.00
#
_symmetry.space_group_name_H-M   'P 1'
#
loop_
_entity.id
_entity.type
_entity.pdbx_description
1 polymer ?
#
loop_
_entity_poly.entity_id
_entity_poly.type
_entity_poly.pdbx_seq_one_letter_code
_entity_poly.pdbx_strand_id
1 'polypeptide(L)' 'RRDEMPLHHIPSTEPFKKWAIDFVGPIAPATRRTGSGYVITCMNYLTRSVEAAPTKDYTTTTIA' A
#
# COMPACT_ATOMS: atom_id res chain seq x y z
N ARG A 1 18.06 -32.06 -23.21
CA ARG A 1 17.71 -31.16 -22.09
C ARG A 1 17.89 -29.73 -22.59
N ARG A 2 16.92 -29.23 -23.34
CA ARG A 2 16.79 -27.83 -23.73
C ARG A 2 15.56 -27.31 -22.97
N ASP A 3 15.60 -26.04 -22.58
CA ASP A 3 14.46 -25.25 -22.05
C ASP A 3 14.38 -25.06 -20.51
N GLU A 4 15.49 -25.19 -19.77
CA GLU A 4 15.57 -24.55 -18.43
C GLU A 4 15.97 -23.07 -18.60
N MET A 5 14.99 -22.20 -18.82
CA MET A 5 15.19 -20.78 -18.54
C MET A 5 15.33 -20.62 -17.02
N PRO A 6 16.36 -19.92 -16.50
CA PRO A 6 16.43 -19.64 -15.08
C PRO A 6 15.20 -18.81 -14.71
N LEU A 7 14.26 -19.43 -14.00
CA LEU A 7 13.13 -18.73 -13.38
C LEU A 7 13.76 -17.64 -12.52
N HIS A 8 13.42 -16.37 -12.79
CA HIS A 8 13.91 -15.25 -12.01
C HIS A 8 13.74 -15.57 -10.53
N HIS A 9 14.84 -15.50 -9.76
CA HIS A 9 14.83 -15.80 -8.35
C HIS A 9 13.81 -14.89 -7.65
N ILE A 10 12.67 -15.47 -7.25
CA ILE A 10 11.72 -14.80 -6.35
C ILE A 10 12.31 -14.97 -4.95
N PRO A 11 12.70 -13.88 -4.27
CA PRO A 11 13.25 -13.97 -2.93
C PRO A 11 12.25 -14.67 -2.02
N SER A 12 12.71 -15.65 -1.23
CA SER A 12 11.91 -16.24 -0.16
C SER A 12 11.73 -15.20 0.94
N THR A 13 10.65 -14.43 0.87
CA THR A 13 10.26 -13.46 1.90
C THR A 13 8.88 -13.80 2.41
N GLU A 14 8.59 -13.43 3.65
CA GLU A 14 7.25 -13.53 4.20
C GLU A 14 6.38 -12.36 3.69
N PRO A 15 5.06 -12.54 3.52
CA PRO A 15 4.14 -11.42 3.31
C PRO A 15 4.36 -10.33 4.37
N PHE A 16 4.26 -9.05 3.96
CA PHE A 16 4.47 -7.86 4.81
C PHE A 16 5.89 -7.64 5.35
N LYS A 17 6.88 -8.47 4.98
CA LYS A 17 8.29 -8.22 5.34
C LYS A 17 8.84 -6.94 4.73
N LYS A 18 8.31 -6.53 3.58
CA LYS A 18 8.56 -5.24 2.93
C LYS A 18 7.24 -4.72 2.38
N TRP A 19 6.93 -3.48 2.70
CA TRP A 19 5.73 -2.81 2.24
C TRP A 19 6.05 -1.35 1.96
N ALA A 20 5.34 -0.78 0.99
CA ALA A 20 5.39 0.64 0.70
C ALA A 20 4.12 1.29 1.24
N ILE A 21 4.23 2.52 1.75
CA ILE A 21 3.11 3.36 2.19
C ILE A 21 3.08 4.59 1.32
N ASP A 22 1.89 5.01 0.91
CA ASP A 22 1.70 6.31 0.28
C ASP A 22 0.32 6.89 0.62
N PHE A 23 0.15 8.19 0.37
CA PHE A 23 -1.09 8.92 0.55
C PHE A 23 -1.64 9.42 -0.77
N VAL A 24 -2.97 9.36 -0.90
CA VAL A 24 -3.71 10.02 -1.97
C VAL A 24 -4.54 11.15 -1.36
N GLY A 25 -4.27 12.39 -1.75
CA GLY A 25 -5.03 13.57 -1.35
C GLY A 25 -4.23 14.86 -1.47
N PRO A 26 -4.81 16.02 -1.08
CA PRO A 26 -6.15 16.19 -0.50
C PRO A 26 -7.29 16.00 -1.52
N ILE A 27 -8.34 15.27 -1.10
CA ILE A 27 -9.59 15.06 -1.81
C ILE A 27 -10.61 16.09 -1.30
N ALA A 28 -11.10 16.92 -2.21
CA ALA A 28 -12.09 17.96 -1.91
C ALA A 28 -13.36 17.78 -2.78
N PRO A 29 -14.57 17.90 -2.19
CA PRO A 29 -14.82 18.05 -0.76
C PRO A 29 -14.51 16.76 0.01
N ALA A 30 -14.13 16.89 1.29
CA ALA A 30 -13.95 15.73 2.15
C ALA A 30 -15.28 14.95 2.31
N THR A 31 -15.16 13.68 2.64
CA THR A 31 -16.31 12.78 2.76
C THR A 31 -17.24 13.27 3.87
N ARG A 32 -18.50 13.61 3.53
CA ARG A 32 -19.44 14.28 4.45
C ARG A 32 -19.65 13.56 5.79
N ARG A 33 -19.65 12.22 5.80
CA ARG A 33 -19.92 11.42 7.01
C ARG A 33 -18.69 11.26 7.91
N THR A 34 -17.51 11.08 7.33
CA THR A 34 -16.28 10.70 8.07
C THR A 34 -15.28 11.85 8.19
N GLY A 35 -15.45 12.92 7.40
CA GLY A 35 -14.47 14.00 7.27
C GLY A 35 -13.18 13.57 6.57
N SER A 36 -13.14 12.37 5.97
CA SER A 36 -11.94 11.85 5.31
C SER A 36 -11.67 12.59 4.01
N GLY A 37 -10.51 13.23 3.93
CA GLY A 37 -10.00 13.95 2.75
C GLY A 37 -8.78 13.29 2.13
N TYR A 38 -8.36 12.13 2.63
CA TYR A 38 -7.19 11.40 2.15
C TYR A 38 -7.47 9.90 2.16
N VAL A 39 -6.66 9.16 1.41
CA VAL A 39 -6.58 7.70 1.46
C VAL A 39 -5.15 7.31 1.73
N ILE A 40 -4.90 6.58 2.82
CA ILE A 40 -3.62 5.90 3.00
C ILE A 40 -3.66 4.59 2.21
N THR A 41 -2.58 4.29 1.52
CA THR A 41 -2.40 3.05 0.76
C THR A 41 -1.17 2.31 1.27
N CYS A 42 -1.26 1.00 1.33
CA CYS A 42 -0.09 0.15 1.54
C CYS A 42 -0.01 -0.94 0.48
N MET A 43 1.20 -1.24 0.01
CA MET A 43 1.44 -2.30 -0.96
C MET A 43 2.43 -3.30 -0.40
N ASN A 44 2.02 -4.57 -0.30
CA ASN A 44 2.93 -5.66 0.03
C ASN A 44 3.87 -5.92 -1.15
N TYR A 45 5.18 -5.84 -0.93
CA TYR A 45 6.16 -5.97 -2.00
C TYR A 45 6.15 -7.37 -2.64
N LEU A 46 5.93 -8.41 -1.83
CA LEU A 46 5.97 -9.80 -2.28
C LEU A 46 4.74 -10.16 -3.12
N THR A 47 3.54 -9.96 -2.57
CA THR A 47 2.30 -10.38 -3.24
C THR A 47 1.74 -9.30 -4.16
N ARG A 48 2.29 -8.09 -4.12
CA ARG A 48 1.72 -6.89 -4.78
C ARG A 48 0.28 -6.61 -4.38
N SER A 49 -0.17 -7.17 -3.25
CA SER A 49 -1.49 -6.87 -2.67
C SER A 49 -1.51 -5.44 -2.18
N VAL A 50 -2.59 -4.72 -2.47
CA VAL A 50 -2.80 -3.33 -2.08
C VAL A 50 -3.95 -3.25 -1.09
N GLU A 51 -3.76 -2.54 0.01
CA GLU A 51 -4.84 -2.12 0.89
C GLU A 51 -4.93 -0.59 0.90
N ALA A 52 -6.15 -0.08 1.11
CA ALA A 52 -6.43 1.34 1.14
C ALA A 52 -7.46 1.66 2.23
N ALA A 53 -7.21 2.70 3.00
CA ALA A 53 -8.10 3.14 4.07
C ALA A 53 -8.30 4.67 4.04
N PRO A 54 -9.51 5.17 4.32
CA PRO A 54 -9.77 6.60 4.36
C PRO A 54 -9.19 7.23 5.63
N THR A 55 -8.55 8.39 5.49
CA THR A 55 -8.00 9.19 6.60
C THR A 55 -8.40 10.67 6.51
N LYS A 56 -8.45 11.34 7.66
CA LYS A 56 -8.81 12.77 7.77
C LYS A 56 -7.65 13.68 7.38
N ASP A 57 -6.42 13.25 7.65
CA ASP A 57 -5.18 13.97 7.37
C ASP A 57 -4.02 12.99 7.08
N TYR A 58 -2.87 13.54 6.69
CA TYR A 58 -1.64 12.79 6.35
C TYR A 58 -0.60 12.81 7.49
N THR A 59 -0.98 13.21 8.71
CA THR A 59 -0.02 13.37 9.81
C THR A 59 0.32 12.04 10.45
N THR A 60 1.55 11.91 10.97
CA THR A 60 2.01 10.67 11.62
C THR A 60 1.12 10.25 12.79
N THR A 61 0.55 11.20 13.54
CA THR A 61 -0.30 10.91 14.70
C THR A 61 -1.59 10.18 14.32
N THR A 62 -2.14 10.44 13.13
CA THR A 62 -3.38 9.82 12.65
C THR A 62 -3.16 8.41 12.09
N ILE A 63 -1.89 8.04 11.84
CA ILE A 63 -1.48 6.91 11.01
C ILE A 63 -0.68 5.87 11.81
N ALA A 64 -0.19 6.23 13.00
CA ALA A 64 0.60 5.40 13.91
C ALA A 64 -0.25 4.42 14.73
#